data_AF-A0A1I2WN82-F1
#
_entry.id   AF-A0A1I2WN82-F1
#
_cell.length_a   1.000
_cell.length_b   1.000
_cell.length_c   1.000
_cell.angle_alpha   90.00
_cell.angle_beta   90.00
_cell.angle_gamma   90.00
#
_symmetry.space_group_name_H-M   'P 1'
#
loop_
_entity.id
_entity.type
_entity.pdbx_description
1 polymer ?
#
loop_
_entity_poly.entity_id
_entity_poly.type
_entity_poly.pdbx_seq_one_letter_code
_entity_poly.pdbx_strand_id
1 'polypeptide(L)'
;MDLRTLLVAALVVLAGCSGAPGSPDSDARTETESTTTEPEAELTEASGSVTNAAPNASGRASSTQDCSAVLYLEAVEHPTNETALAYGNLSAERKAEFDMALVEGSAELEESGEGYRFWVDRPYVEHDGNVYRADVAVC
;
A
#
# COMPACT_ATOMS: atom_id res chain seq x y z
N MET A 1 9.83 55.56 -17.57
CA MET A 1 8.53 54.87 -17.39
C MET A 1 8.01 55.31 -16.04
N ASP A 2 7.00 56.16 -16.03
CA ASP A 2 6.45 56.76 -14.82
C ASP A 2 4.92 56.62 -14.82
N LEU A 3 4.36 56.60 -13.61
CA LEU A 3 2.96 56.74 -13.23
C LEU A 3 1.97 55.62 -13.62
N ARG A 4 1.58 54.79 -12.63
CA ARG A 4 0.19 54.70 -12.08
C ARG A 4 -0.03 53.35 -11.37
N THR A 5 -0.09 53.31 -10.03
CA THR A 5 -1.36 53.24 -9.25
C THR A 5 -1.91 51.80 -9.20
N LEU A 6 -1.71 50.98 -8.15
CA LEU A 6 -2.48 50.84 -6.89
C LEU A 6 -1.85 49.62 -6.16
N LEU A 7 -1.39 49.62 -4.89
CA LEU A 7 -2.09 49.84 -3.62
C LEU A 7 -3.40 49.05 -3.49
N VAL A 8 -3.37 47.82 -2.94
CA VAL A 8 -4.34 47.34 -1.94
C VAL A 8 -3.67 46.31 -1.03
N ALA A 9 -3.67 46.60 0.26
CA ALA A 9 -3.32 45.71 1.36
C ALA A 9 -4.45 44.71 1.62
N ALA A 10 -4.12 43.49 2.04
CA ALA A 10 -5.04 42.64 2.79
C ALA A 10 -4.26 41.82 3.84
N LEU A 11 -4.14 42.43 5.00
CA LEU A 11 -3.89 41.78 6.29
C LEU A 11 -5.15 40.96 6.63
N VAL A 12 -5.03 39.64 6.75
CA VAL A 12 -6.00 38.83 7.52
C VAL A 12 -5.22 37.88 8.41
N VAL A 13 -5.03 38.31 9.66
CA VAL A 13 -4.69 37.44 10.79
C VAL A 13 -6.00 36.90 11.34
N LEU A 14 -6.22 35.59 11.28
CA LEU A 14 -7.16 34.93 12.19
C LEU A 14 -6.45 33.78 12.91
N ALA A 15 -5.90 34.13 14.07
CA ALA A 15 -5.73 33.20 15.17
C ALA A 15 -7.12 32.95 15.78
N GLY A 16 -7.51 31.67 15.90
CA GLY A 16 -8.79 31.25 16.44
C GLY A 16 -8.62 30.06 17.38
N CYS A 17 -8.02 30.31 18.54
CA CYS A 17 -8.04 29.44 19.71
C CYS A 17 -9.00 30.09 20.72
N SER A 18 -10.08 29.41 21.11
CA SER A 18 -10.97 29.59 22.30
C SER A 18 -12.22 28.72 22.05
N GLY A 19 -12.55 27.69 22.82
CA GLY A 19 -12.80 27.73 24.25
C GLY A 19 -14.21 28.27 24.52
N ALA A 20 -15.21 27.40 24.73
CA ALA A 20 -16.57 27.78 25.11
C ALA A 20 -17.03 26.96 26.34
N PRO A 21 -17.57 27.59 27.41
CA PRO A 21 -18.02 26.91 28.62
C PRO A 21 -19.56 26.84 28.80
N GLY A 22 -20.05 25.69 29.31
CA GLY A 22 -21.21 25.43 30.22
C GLY A 22 -22.63 25.85 29.80
N SER A 23 -23.76 25.17 30.13
CA SER A 23 -24.13 24.19 31.19
C SER A 23 -25.55 23.61 30.85
N PRO A 24 -26.35 23.00 31.77
CA PRO A 24 -26.32 21.63 32.30
C PRO A 24 -27.65 20.82 32.12
N ASP A 25 -27.64 19.56 32.60
CA ASP A 25 -28.77 18.65 32.97
C ASP A 25 -29.72 18.06 31.90
N SER A 26 -29.65 16.74 31.66
CA SER A 26 -30.37 15.71 32.43
C SER A 26 -30.68 14.44 31.59
N ASP A 27 -30.22 13.31 32.13
CA ASP A 27 -30.81 11.96 32.11
C ASP A 27 -30.82 11.04 30.85
N ALA A 28 -29.96 10.03 30.98
CA ALA A 28 -30.28 8.60 30.93
C ALA A 28 -30.50 7.90 29.58
N ARG A 29 -29.51 7.10 29.16
CA ARG A 29 -29.68 5.63 29.13
C ARG A 29 -28.34 4.88 28.99
N THR A 30 -28.18 3.94 29.89
CA THR A 30 -27.28 2.78 29.97
C THR A 30 -26.81 2.21 28.62
N GLU A 31 -25.49 2.09 28.44
CA GLU A 31 -24.88 1.06 27.58
C GLU A 31 -23.73 0.37 28.33
N THR A 32 -24.10 -0.79 28.89
CA THR A 32 -23.36 -2.05 29.00
C THR A 32 -21.83 -2.01 28.93
N GLU A 33 -21.18 -2.17 30.09
CA GLU A 33 -19.90 -2.88 30.22
C GLU A 33 -20.03 -4.29 29.64
N SER A 34 -19.10 -4.70 28.77
CA SER A 34 -18.60 -6.08 28.72
C SER A 34 -17.31 -6.18 27.90
N THR A 35 -16.21 -6.26 28.65
CA THR A 35 -15.14 -7.26 28.50
C THR A 35 -14.37 -7.31 27.18
N THR A 36 -13.18 -6.70 27.23
CA THR A 36 -12.01 -7.07 26.43
C THR A 36 -11.59 -8.51 26.76
N THR A 37 -11.65 -9.39 25.75
CA THR A 37 -11.03 -10.71 25.81
C THR A 37 -9.69 -10.64 25.10
N GLU A 38 -8.61 -10.76 25.87
CA GLU A 38 -7.23 -10.97 25.41
C GLU A 38 -7.07 -12.44 24.96
N PRO A 39 -6.48 -12.75 23.79
CA PRO A 39 -6.10 -14.11 23.48
C PRO A 39 -4.81 -14.49 24.21
N GLU A 40 -4.96 -15.40 25.17
CA GLU A 40 -3.90 -16.08 25.91
C GLU A 40 -2.99 -16.85 24.94
N ALA A 41 -1.69 -16.55 25.01
CA ALA A 41 -0.66 -17.27 24.28
C ALA A 41 -0.40 -18.62 24.97
N GLU A 42 -0.92 -19.71 24.39
CA GLU A 42 -0.64 -21.07 24.84
C GLU A 42 0.71 -21.55 24.27
N LEU A 43 1.76 -21.47 25.09
CA LEU A 43 3.05 -22.12 24.86
C LEU A 43 2.91 -23.62 25.10
N THR A 44 2.85 -24.41 24.02
CA THR A 44 3.03 -25.87 24.11
C THR A 44 4.49 -26.21 23.85
N GLU A 45 5.22 -26.56 24.91
CA GLU A 45 6.51 -27.24 24.81
C GLU A 45 6.31 -28.72 24.44
N ALA A 46 6.81 -29.13 23.28
CA ALA A 46 6.99 -30.54 22.94
C ALA A 46 8.48 -30.83 22.77
N SER A 47 9.08 -31.34 23.85
CA SER A 47 10.39 -31.96 23.85
C SER A 47 10.33 -33.27 23.04
N GLY A 48 11.13 -33.35 21.98
CA GLY A 48 11.17 -34.49 21.06
C GLY A 48 12.57 -34.74 20.53
N SER A 49 13.29 -35.60 21.24
CA SER A 49 14.59 -36.24 21.01
C SER A 49 15.19 -36.23 19.59
N VAL A 50 16.48 -35.90 19.54
CA VAL A 50 17.46 -36.14 18.46
C VAL A 50 17.51 -37.63 18.08
N THR A 51 17.62 -37.93 16.78
CA THR A 51 18.35 -39.12 16.29
C THR A 51 19.01 -38.80 14.95
N ASN A 52 20.35 -38.88 14.94
CA ASN A 52 21.20 -38.81 13.75
C ASN A 52 20.98 -40.04 12.85
N ALA A 53 20.75 -39.82 11.56
CA ALA A 53 21.06 -40.79 10.51
C ALA A 53 21.84 -40.08 9.39
N ALA A 54 22.98 -40.67 9.04
CA ALA A 54 24.06 -40.14 8.22
C ALA A 54 23.75 -40.16 6.70
N PRO A 55 24.60 -39.53 5.86
CA PRO A 55 24.24 -39.00 4.55
C PRO A 55 24.40 -40.03 3.43
N ASN A 56 23.54 -39.98 2.42
CA ASN A 56 23.86 -40.24 1.01
C ASN A 56 22.60 -40.20 0.15
N ALA A 57 22.45 -39.18 -0.68
CA ALA A 57 22.13 -39.34 -2.10
C ALA A 57 22.19 -37.97 -2.75
N SER A 58 23.16 -37.86 -3.66
CA SER A 58 23.31 -36.79 -4.63
C SER A 58 22.00 -36.58 -5.40
N GLY A 59 21.31 -35.49 -5.09
CA GLY A 59 20.42 -34.80 -5.99
C GLY A 59 20.90 -33.37 -6.02
N ARG A 60 21.70 -33.05 -7.04
CA ARG A 60 22.15 -31.70 -7.40
C ARG A 60 21.08 -30.68 -6.99
N ALA A 61 21.43 -29.75 -6.11
CA ALA A 61 20.60 -28.57 -5.88
C ALA A 61 20.30 -28.00 -7.27
N SER A 62 19.05 -28.15 -7.72
CA SER A 62 18.55 -27.31 -8.78
C SER A 62 18.68 -25.93 -8.19
N SER A 63 19.69 -25.18 -8.61
CA SER A 63 19.66 -23.74 -8.48
C SER A 63 18.47 -23.32 -9.33
N THR A 64 17.28 -23.37 -8.75
CA THR A 64 16.15 -22.55 -9.15
C THR A 64 16.77 -21.16 -9.24
N GLN A 65 16.97 -20.65 -10.44
CA GLN A 65 17.44 -19.29 -10.57
C GLN A 65 16.31 -18.46 -9.97
N ASP A 66 16.58 -17.83 -8.82
CA ASP A 66 15.65 -16.91 -8.16
C ASP A 66 15.49 -15.70 -9.08
N CYS A 67 14.58 -15.83 -10.05
CA CYS A 67 14.26 -14.83 -11.04
C CYS A 67 13.07 -14.03 -10.55
N SER A 68 13.30 -12.94 -9.82
CA SER A 68 12.21 -12.05 -9.45
C SER A 68 11.57 -11.45 -10.70
N ALA A 69 10.24 -11.33 -10.69
CA ALA A 69 9.53 -10.57 -11.72
C ALA A 69 9.78 -9.07 -11.49
N VAL A 70 9.70 -8.26 -12.53
CA VAL A 70 9.93 -6.81 -12.44
C VAL A 70 8.78 -6.07 -13.08
N LEU A 71 8.17 -5.15 -12.32
CA LEU A 71 7.13 -4.23 -12.75
C LEU A 71 7.75 -2.97 -13.34
N TYR A 72 7.24 -2.54 -14.49
CA TYR A 72 7.47 -1.23 -15.09
C TYR A 72 6.13 -0.54 -15.31
N LEU A 73 6.12 0.79 -15.27
CA LEU A 73 4.93 1.59 -15.54
C LEU A 73 5.17 2.50 -16.75
N GLU A 74 4.32 2.39 -17.76
CA GLU A 74 4.31 3.29 -18.91
C GLU A 74 3.08 4.19 -18.86
N ALA A 75 3.26 5.51 -18.93
CA ALA A 75 2.14 6.43 -19.08
C ALA A 75 1.54 6.30 -20.50
N VAL A 76 0.23 6.08 -20.57
CA VAL A 76 -0.49 5.81 -21.82
C VAL A 76 -1.76 6.67 -21.91
N GLU A 77 -2.32 6.76 -23.12
CA GLU A 77 -3.68 7.28 -23.29
C GLU A 77 -4.70 6.36 -22.60
N HIS A 78 -5.84 6.92 -22.20
CA HIS A 78 -6.89 6.17 -21.52
C HIS A 78 -7.43 5.05 -22.44
N PRO A 79 -7.45 3.79 -22.00
CA PRO A 79 -7.89 2.68 -22.84
C PRO A 79 -9.39 2.79 -23.15
N THR A 80 -9.77 2.56 -24.40
CA THR A 80 -11.17 2.71 -24.85
C THR A 80 -12.06 1.50 -24.54
N ASN A 81 -11.46 0.31 -24.37
CA ASN A 81 -12.16 -0.96 -24.18
C ASN A 81 -11.79 -1.68 -22.87
N GLU A 82 -10.99 -1.04 -22.02
CA GLU A 82 -10.54 -1.58 -20.74
C GLU A 82 -10.77 -0.55 -19.64
N THR A 83 -10.90 -1.00 -18.40
CA THR A 83 -11.11 -0.11 -17.26
C THR A 83 -9.80 0.08 -16.52
N ALA A 84 -9.35 1.32 -16.38
CA ALA A 84 -8.26 1.66 -15.48
C ALA A 84 -8.74 1.59 -14.02
N LEU A 85 -7.97 0.96 -13.16
CA LEU A 85 -8.24 0.91 -11.73
C LEU A 85 -7.75 2.22 -11.09
N ALA A 86 -8.61 2.92 -10.35
CA ALA A 86 -8.18 4.10 -9.63
C ALA A 86 -7.12 3.73 -8.56
N TYR A 87 -6.02 4.48 -8.49
CA TYR A 87 -4.93 4.26 -7.53
C TYR A 87 -5.43 4.14 -6.08
N GLY A 88 -6.44 4.93 -5.70
CA GLY A 88 -7.05 4.87 -4.37
C GLY A 88 -7.58 3.50 -3.97
N ASN A 89 -7.98 2.67 -4.95
CA ASN A 89 -8.54 1.34 -4.76
C ASN A 89 -7.49 0.22 -4.71
N LEU A 90 -6.21 0.54 -4.90
CA LEU A 90 -5.10 -0.39 -4.71
C LEU A 90 -4.92 -0.75 -3.22
N SER A 91 -4.51 -1.99 -2.94
CA SER A 91 -4.04 -2.37 -1.60
C SER A 91 -2.77 -1.59 -1.22
N ALA A 92 -2.39 -1.59 0.06
CA ALA A 92 -1.18 -0.89 0.50
C ALA A 92 0.08 -1.43 -0.19
N GLU A 93 0.17 -2.75 -0.35
CA GLU A 93 1.27 -3.42 -1.05
C GLU A 93 1.32 -3.04 -2.53
N ARG A 94 0.15 -3.01 -3.20
CA ARG A 94 0.08 -2.60 -4.62
C ARG A 94 0.47 -1.12 -4.80
N LYS A 95 0.08 -0.26 -3.86
CA LYS A 95 0.49 1.15 -3.87
C LYS A 95 1.99 1.29 -3.74
N ALA A 96 2.60 0.56 -2.80
CA ALA A 96 4.05 0.61 -2.58
C ALA A 96 4.84 0.20 -3.84
N GLU A 97 4.42 -0.87 -4.53
CA GLU A 97 5.06 -1.30 -5.77
C GLU A 97 4.82 -0.33 -6.92
N PHE A 98 3.60 0.22 -7.05
CA PHE A 98 3.29 1.23 -8.05
C PHE A 98 4.15 2.48 -7.86
N ASP A 99 4.22 2.99 -6.63
CA ASP A 99 5.00 4.18 -6.28
C ASP A 99 6.49 3.94 -6.52
N MET A 100 6.98 2.76 -6.14
CA MET A 100 8.37 2.36 -6.40
C MET A 100 8.66 2.32 -7.89
N ALA A 101 7.81 1.69 -8.70
CA ALA A 101 7.99 1.64 -10.15
C ALA A 101 7.87 3.02 -10.81
N LEU A 102 7.04 3.91 -10.27
CA LEU A 102 6.89 5.27 -10.78
C LEU A 102 8.10 6.17 -10.46
N VAL A 103 8.70 6.01 -9.26
CA VAL A 103 9.82 6.83 -8.78
C VAL A 103 11.16 6.29 -9.25
N GLU A 104 11.39 4.99 -9.10
CA GLU A 104 12.66 4.32 -9.40
C GLU A 104 12.71 3.77 -10.83
N GLY A 105 11.56 3.77 -11.54
CA GLY A 105 11.42 3.24 -12.89
C GLY A 105 11.08 1.74 -12.93
N SER A 106 11.24 1.02 -11.82
CA SER A 106 10.80 -0.37 -11.68
C SER A 106 10.54 -0.77 -10.23
N ALA A 107 9.82 -1.87 -10.04
CA ALA A 107 9.64 -2.52 -8.75
C ALA A 107 9.82 -4.03 -8.87
N GLU A 108 10.55 -4.64 -7.94
CA GLU A 108 10.70 -6.09 -7.88
C GLU A 108 9.41 -6.73 -7.33
N LEU A 109 9.03 -7.84 -7.96
CA LEU A 109 7.88 -8.66 -7.63
C LEU A 109 8.34 -10.10 -7.36
N GLU A 110 7.63 -10.78 -6.49
CA GLU A 110 7.75 -12.23 -6.37
C GLU A 110 7.11 -12.90 -7.61
N GLU A 111 7.86 -13.73 -8.33
CA GLU A 111 7.51 -14.33 -9.64
C GLU A 111 6.20 -15.15 -9.63
N SER A 112 5.76 -15.59 -8.45
CA SER A 112 4.50 -16.32 -8.25
C SER A 112 3.63 -15.72 -7.15
N GLY A 113 3.97 -14.52 -6.69
CA GLY A 113 3.23 -13.81 -5.65
C GLY A 113 1.90 -13.28 -6.16
N GLU A 114 1.02 -12.93 -5.22
CA GLU A 114 -0.25 -12.25 -5.53
C GLU A 114 -0.02 -10.96 -6.34
N GLY A 115 1.15 -10.35 -6.16
CA GLY A 115 1.50 -9.14 -6.84
C GLY A 115 1.77 -9.28 -8.33
N TYR A 116 2.54 -10.29 -8.71
CA TYR A 116 2.75 -10.64 -10.11
C TYR A 116 1.40 -10.82 -10.84
N ARG A 117 0.53 -11.65 -10.27
CA ARG A 117 -0.78 -11.94 -10.87
C ARG A 117 -1.66 -10.70 -10.97
N PHE A 118 -1.66 -9.87 -9.93
CA PHE A 118 -2.42 -8.64 -9.91
C PHE A 118 -2.04 -7.73 -11.08
N TRP A 119 -0.75 -7.47 -11.28
CA TRP A 119 -0.28 -6.55 -12.31
C TRP A 119 -0.47 -7.08 -13.72
N VAL A 120 -0.33 -8.40 -13.91
CA VAL A 120 -0.63 -9.06 -15.18
C VAL A 120 -2.12 -9.02 -15.51
N ASP A 121 -2.99 -9.30 -14.53
CA ASP A 121 -4.44 -9.37 -14.76
C ASP A 121 -5.11 -7.99 -14.82
N ARG A 122 -4.51 -6.96 -14.21
CA ARG A 122 -5.03 -5.59 -14.14
C ARG A 122 -3.95 -4.58 -14.49
N PRO A 123 -3.64 -4.43 -15.78
CA PRO A 123 -2.48 -3.67 -16.19
C PRO A 123 -2.68 -2.15 -16.09
N TYR A 124 -3.89 -1.62 -16.02
CA TYR A 124 -4.12 -0.17 -16.08
C TYR A 124 -4.46 0.42 -14.71
N VAL A 125 -3.72 1.47 -14.31
CA VAL A 125 -3.99 2.25 -13.10
C VAL A 125 -4.09 3.74 -13.42
N GLU A 126 -5.13 4.40 -12.91
CA GLU A 126 -5.29 5.85 -12.98
C GLU A 126 -4.71 6.52 -11.72
N HIS A 127 -3.77 7.44 -11.92
CA HIS A 127 -3.08 8.18 -10.85
C HIS A 127 -2.75 9.60 -11.34
N ASP A 128 -3.07 10.62 -10.53
CA ASP A 128 -2.80 12.03 -10.81
C ASP A 128 -3.25 12.52 -12.21
N GLY A 129 -4.38 12.01 -12.69
CA GLY A 129 -4.95 12.38 -13.99
C GLY A 129 -4.29 11.71 -15.20
N ASN A 130 -3.33 10.81 -14.97
CA ASN A 130 -2.70 9.98 -15.99
C ASN A 130 -3.15 8.52 -15.84
N VAL A 131 -3.10 7.77 -16.94
CA VAL A 131 -3.25 6.31 -16.92
C VAL A 131 -1.89 5.69 -17.15
N TYR A 132 -1.55 4.71 -16.32
CA TYR A 132 -0.31 3.95 -16.40
C TYR A 132 -0.64 2.51 -16.76
N ARG A 133 0.07 1.94 -17.74
CA ARG A 133 0.08 0.52 -18.06
C ARG A 133 1.24 -0.15 -17.31
N ALA A 134 0.94 -1.21 -16.58
CA ALA A 134 1.88 -2.11 -15.97
C ALA A 134 2.39 -3.10 -17.00
N ASP A 135 3.71 -3.14 -17.17
CA ASP A 135 4.40 -4.15 -17.95
C ASP A 135 5.25 -4.98 -16.98
N VAL A 136 5.03 -6.29 -16.94
CA VAL A 136 5.74 -7.20 -16.04
C VAL A 136 6.70 -8.07 -16.85
N ALA A 137 7.98 -8.03 -16.50
CA ALA A 137 9.01 -8.87 -17.10
C ALA A 137 9.45 -9.98 -16.14
N VAL A 138 9.76 -11.14 -16.70
CA VAL A 138 10.38 -12.28 -16.00
C VAL A 138 11.63 -12.71 -16.78
N CYS A 139 12.63 -13.22 -16.08
CA CYS A 139 13.64 -14.08 -16.70
C CYS A 139 13.16 -15.55 -16.72
#